data_AF-A0A7S1BPD6-F1
#
_entry.id   AF-A0A7S1BPD6-F1
#
_cell.length_a   1.000
_cell.length_b   1.000
_cell.length_c   1.000
_cell.angle_alpha   90.00
_cell.angle_beta   90.00
_cell.angle_gamma   90.00
#
_symmetry.space_group_name_H-M   'P 1'
#
loop_
_entity.id
_entity.type
_entity.pdbx_description
1 polymer ?
#
loop_
_entity_poly.entity_id
_entity_poly.type
_entity_poly.pdbx_seq_one_letter_code
_entity_poly.pdbx_strand_id
1 'polypeptide(L)'
;DRRIREGRESLDRLAEGAHGFDYAHNMSCEIEPYKQAYIGRNFPGVLLFPDITKLTEGATVTDVYGRARKIPPGNLFVAGTSCKDFSMLKSSNRKDIEDKGTSGETFLAAVEYLEQEQPAVAIFENVDKAPWEKMQEYIRGRLQLSERNSIKNITEIKKDQADADNDLKFSVDKANKYVVEEVPRQVGVRAGAVVQGFVRGDDDPSHVLPLRAPKSNKTGHVLTLGQLARRHDIDLDADVLVLEKKARYCTHLIRLDTKHYGLPQTRNRQYLFVWRSDDPADDLGNYFQVLMDHLKTPLLHSMEAFLLPPAHDRLRCFREALRSGPGLMVARERARELDFFDWDASGVKDLAHHLNYRRLHGIQERSRWLTQWQARGKREVAPGLWPELVAMWNMRRCDLIDCFAASVGRDAVSRDPLHHSFTWDLSQNVHRTSVRTPTVGVS
;
A
#
# COMPACT_ATOMS: atom_id res chain seq x y z
N ASP A 1 -22.81 -21.02 11.52
CA ASP A 1 -23.12 -22.11 10.57
C ASP A 1 -24.37 -21.95 9.73
N ARG A 2 -25.58 -21.82 10.29
CA ARG A 2 -26.82 -21.75 9.46
C ARG A 2 -26.91 -20.49 8.57
N ARG A 3 -26.65 -19.29 9.13
CA ARG A 3 -26.63 -18.02 8.37
C ARG A 3 -25.54 -17.96 7.29
N ILE A 4 -24.41 -18.64 7.51
CA ILE A 4 -23.30 -18.69 6.54
C ILE A 4 -23.64 -19.60 5.37
N ARG A 5 -24.32 -20.73 5.62
CA ARG A 5 -24.85 -21.60 4.55
C ARG A 5 -25.95 -20.90 3.74
N GLU A 6 -26.90 -20.25 4.41
CA GLU A 6 -27.96 -19.48 3.76
C GLU A 6 -27.38 -18.31 2.93
N GLY A 7 -26.33 -17.64 3.43
CA GLY A 7 -25.59 -16.61 2.69
C GLY A 7 -24.87 -17.14 1.44
N ARG A 8 -24.26 -18.34 1.51
CA ARG A 8 -23.64 -18.99 0.34
C ARG A 8 -24.65 -19.39 -0.73
N GLU A 9 -25.74 -20.05 -0.34
CA GLU A 9 -26.80 -20.45 -1.28
C GLU A 9 -27.49 -19.24 -1.94
N SER A 10 -27.58 -18.11 -1.24
CA SER A 10 -28.08 -16.84 -1.79
C SER A 10 -27.10 -16.22 -2.80
N LEU A 11 -25.79 -16.27 -2.51
CA LEU A 11 -24.74 -15.79 -3.41
C LEU A 11 -24.67 -16.61 -4.70
N ASP A 12 -24.81 -17.94 -4.63
CA ASP A 12 -24.82 -18.79 -5.83
C ASP A 12 -26.00 -18.42 -6.76
N ARG A 13 -27.19 -18.15 -6.20
CA ARG A 13 -28.35 -17.69 -6.98
C ARG A 13 -28.19 -16.27 -7.54
N LEU A 14 -27.54 -15.38 -6.81
CA LEU A 14 -27.20 -14.03 -7.31
C LEU A 14 -26.15 -14.12 -8.43
N ALA A 15 -25.16 -15.00 -8.31
CA ALA A 15 -24.11 -15.22 -9.29
C ALA A 15 -24.63 -15.90 -10.58
N GLU A 16 -25.60 -16.80 -10.48
CA GLU A 16 -26.26 -17.46 -11.63
C GLU A 16 -27.01 -16.47 -12.55
N GLY A 17 -27.34 -15.26 -12.07
CA GLY A 17 -27.91 -14.17 -12.87
C GLY A 17 -26.99 -12.95 -13.07
N ALA A 18 -25.94 -12.80 -12.26
CA ALA A 18 -25.03 -11.65 -12.28
C ALA A 18 -23.86 -11.83 -13.25
N HIS A 19 -24.16 -12.10 -14.52
CA HIS A 19 -23.20 -11.79 -15.57
C HIS A 19 -23.23 -10.28 -15.83
N GLY A 20 -22.31 -9.56 -15.18
CA GLY A 20 -22.00 -8.16 -15.49
C GLY A 20 -21.87 -7.27 -14.26
N PHE A 21 -20.68 -7.23 -13.63
CA PHE A 21 -20.29 -6.05 -12.88
C PHE A 21 -19.79 -5.01 -13.89
N ASP A 22 -20.72 -4.25 -14.45
CA ASP A 22 -20.37 -3.16 -15.35
C ASP A 22 -19.76 -2.01 -14.55
N TYR A 23 -18.54 -1.63 -14.92
CA TYR A 23 -17.84 -0.50 -14.32
C TYR A 23 -17.30 0.43 -15.39
N ALA A 24 -17.34 1.74 -15.10
CA ALA A 24 -16.69 2.77 -15.90
C ALA A 24 -15.48 3.31 -15.12
N HIS A 25 -14.30 3.19 -15.69
CA HIS A 25 -13.09 3.79 -15.12
C HIS A 25 -13.09 5.29 -15.42
N ASN A 26 -13.58 6.11 -14.50
CA ASN A 26 -13.79 7.54 -14.74
C ASN A 26 -12.49 8.37 -14.64
N MET A 27 -11.65 8.04 -13.65
CA MET A 27 -10.38 8.72 -13.43
C MET A 27 -9.35 7.83 -12.75
N SER A 28 -8.07 8.22 -12.87
CA SER A 28 -6.93 7.69 -12.14
C SER A 28 -6.07 8.84 -11.61
N CYS A 29 -5.36 8.61 -10.51
CA CYS A 29 -4.39 9.56 -9.97
C CYS A 29 -3.07 8.84 -9.67
N GLU A 30 -1.99 9.22 -10.35
CA GLU A 30 -0.68 8.58 -10.20
C GLU A 30 0.43 9.57 -10.53
N ILE A 31 1.47 9.62 -9.70
CA ILE A 31 2.55 10.61 -9.81
C ILE A 31 3.71 10.13 -10.68
N GLU A 32 3.92 8.82 -10.77
CA GLU A 32 5.04 8.23 -11.50
C GLU A 32 4.78 8.19 -13.03
N PRO A 33 5.59 8.89 -13.86
CA PRO A 33 5.29 9.07 -15.29
C PRO A 33 5.15 7.78 -16.11
N TYR A 34 5.95 6.75 -15.82
CA TYR A 34 5.85 5.49 -16.57
C TYR A 34 4.56 4.73 -16.26
N LYS A 35 4.02 4.86 -15.05
CA LYS A 35 2.73 4.27 -14.68
C LYS A 35 1.58 5.09 -15.25
N GLN A 36 1.70 6.42 -15.27
CA GLN A 36 0.78 7.28 -16.00
C GLN A 36 0.67 6.86 -17.48
N ALA A 37 1.81 6.63 -18.14
CA ALA A 37 1.85 6.14 -19.51
C ALA A 37 1.20 4.75 -19.66
N TYR A 38 1.40 3.86 -18.69
CA TYR A 38 0.70 2.57 -18.66
C TYR A 38 -0.82 2.76 -18.56
N ILE A 39 -1.30 3.60 -17.64
CA ILE A 39 -2.74 3.85 -17.44
C ILE A 39 -3.34 4.45 -18.71
N GLY A 40 -2.78 5.56 -19.21
CA GLY A 40 -3.30 6.24 -20.40
C GLY A 40 -3.32 5.38 -21.66
N ARG A 41 -2.38 4.43 -21.77
CA ARG A 41 -2.36 3.47 -22.88
C ARG A 41 -3.43 2.38 -22.76
N ASN A 42 -3.64 1.83 -21.56
CA ASN A 42 -4.53 0.68 -21.37
C ASN A 42 -5.99 1.10 -21.09
N PHE A 43 -6.21 2.34 -20.67
CA PHE A 43 -7.54 2.89 -20.38
C PHE A 43 -7.72 4.21 -21.14
N PRO A 44 -7.92 4.16 -22.47
CA PRO A 44 -8.07 5.37 -23.28
C PRO A 44 -9.30 6.16 -22.83
N GLY A 45 -9.15 7.48 -22.71
CA GLY A 45 -10.22 8.40 -22.30
C GLY A 45 -10.35 8.62 -20.79
N VAL A 46 -9.64 7.84 -19.96
CA VAL A 46 -9.61 8.05 -18.51
C VAL A 46 -8.94 9.37 -18.17
N LEU A 47 -9.57 10.16 -17.30
CA LEU A 47 -8.95 11.36 -16.74
C LEU A 47 -7.81 10.97 -15.82
N LEU A 48 -6.61 11.48 -16.10
CA LEU A 48 -5.41 11.10 -15.36
C LEU A 48 -4.83 12.33 -14.64
N PHE A 49 -4.84 12.28 -13.32
CA PHE A 49 -4.34 13.33 -12.45
C PHE A 49 -2.96 12.97 -11.88
N PRO A 50 -2.07 13.96 -11.66
CA PRO A 50 -0.69 13.68 -11.27
C PRO A 50 -0.50 13.48 -9.76
N ASP A 51 -1.33 14.09 -8.90
CA ASP A 51 -1.05 14.18 -7.48
C ASP A 51 -2.33 14.17 -6.65
N ILE A 52 -2.46 13.17 -5.78
CA ILE A 52 -3.66 12.98 -4.94
C ILE A 52 -3.86 14.15 -3.97
N THR A 53 -2.77 14.78 -3.52
CA THR A 53 -2.81 15.89 -2.57
C THR A 53 -3.48 17.14 -3.13
N LYS A 54 -3.61 17.21 -4.47
CA LYS A 54 -4.17 18.36 -5.19
C LYS A 54 -5.60 18.14 -5.67
N LEU A 55 -6.16 16.93 -5.51
CA LEU A 55 -7.48 16.60 -6.06
C LEU A 55 -8.61 17.44 -5.44
N THR A 56 -8.39 17.95 -4.24
CA THR A 56 -9.40 18.63 -3.41
C THR A 56 -9.07 20.10 -3.15
N GLU A 57 -8.03 20.65 -3.80
CA GLU A 57 -7.60 22.05 -3.58
C GLU A 57 -8.55 23.09 -4.20
N GLY A 58 -9.38 22.70 -5.17
CA GLY A 58 -10.27 23.62 -5.85
C GLY A 58 -11.32 22.96 -6.73
N ALA A 59 -12.15 23.77 -7.39
CA ALA A 59 -13.24 23.30 -8.24
C ALA A 59 -12.74 22.56 -9.50
N THR A 60 -11.51 22.80 -9.93
CA THR A 60 -10.84 22.11 -11.03
C THR A 60 -9.40 21.79 -10.66
N VAL A 61 -8.89 20.69 -11.19
CA VAL A 61 -7.54 20.18 -10.98
C VAL A 61 -6.86 20.04 -12.34
N THR A 62 -5.58 20.37 -12.41
CA THR A 62 -4.79 20.20 -13.64
C THR A 62 -4.45 18.72 -13.85
N ASP A 63 -4.88 18.16 -14.98
CA ASP A 63 -4.56 16.78 -15.38
C ASP A 63 -3.10 16.65 -15.86
N VAL A 64 -2.63 15.43 -16.10
CA VAL A 64 -1.24 15.17 -16.58
C VAL A 64 -0.94 15.79 -17.95
N TYR A 65 -1.96 16.24 -18.69
CA TYR A 65 -1.83 16.89 -19.98
C TYR A 65 -1.91 18.43 -19.87
N GLY A 66 -1.91 18.96 -18.64
CA GLY A 66 -1.95 20.40 -18.38
C GLY A 66 -3.34 21.02 -18.53
N ARG A 67 -4.40 20.22 -18.57
CA ARG A 67 -5.77 20.71 -18.76
C ARG A 67 -6.48 20.80 -17.41
N ALA A 68 -7.17 21.91 -17.16
CA ALA A 68 -8.06 22.02 -15.99
C ALA A 68 -9.29 21.12 -16.17
N ARG A 69 -9.50 20.20 -15.24
CA ARG A 69 -10.60 19.23 -15.24
C ARG A 69 -11.31 19.23 -13.89
N LYS A 70 -12.62 19.03 -13.90
CA LYS A 70 -13.35 18.71 -12.67
C LYS A 70 -13.12 17.24 -12.31
N ILE A 71 -13.13 16.94 -11.02
CA ILE A 71 -13.19 15.56 -10.56
C ILE A 71 -14.54 14.96 -11.01
N PRO A 72 -14.55 13.85 -11.76
CA PRO A 72 -15.79 13.21 -12.15
C PRO A 72 -16.47 12.54 -10.95
N PRO A 73 -17.80 12.51 -10.89
CA PRO A 73 -18.51 11.76 -9.85
C PRO A 73 -18.21 10.26 -9.98
N GLY A 74 -18.19 9.57 -8.84
CA GLY A 74 -17.95 8.13 -8.79
C GLY A 74 -18.61 7.47 -7.58
N ASN A 75 -19.03 6.22 -7.73
CA ASN A 75 -19.61 5.42 -6.66
C ASN A 75 -18.57 4.62 -5.88
N LEU A 76 -17.44 4.29 -6.52
CA LEU A 76 -16.36 3.49 -5.98
C LEU A 76 -15.04 4.25 -6.05
N PHE A 77 -14.34 4.37 -4.92
CA PHE A 77 -12.99 4.93 -4.84
C PHE A 77 -12.00 3.87 -4.36
N VAL A 78 -10.97 3.58 -5.14
CA VAL A 78 -9.94 2.59 -4.78
C VAL A 78 -8.60 3.30 -4.57
N ALA A 79 -8.02 3.14 -3.39
CA ALA A 79 -6.79 3.81 -2.98
C ALA A 79 -5.73 2.83 -2.48
N GLY A 80 -4.67 2.63 -3.27
CA GLY A 80 -3.41 2.04 -2.79
C GLY A 80 -2.48 3.16 -2.33
N THR A 81 -2.57 3.56 -1.06
CA THR A 81 -1.76 4.68 -0.55
C THR A 81 -0.30 4.27 -0.37
N SER A 82 0.62 5.23 -0.40
CA SER A 82 2.05 4.92 -0.30
C SER A 82 2.34 4.17 1.00
N CYS A 83 3.04 3.03 0.92
CA CYS A 83 3.48 2.29 2.10
C CYS A 83 4.95 2.59 2.48
N LYS A 84 5.60 3.58 1.84
CA LYS A 84 7.04 3.84 1.97
C LYS A 84 7.47 4.06 3.42
N ASP A 85 6.69 4.77 4.22
CA ASP A 85 7.01 5.03 5.62
C ASP A 85 6.48 3.95 6.56
N PHE A 86 5.48 3.18 6.11
CA PHE A 86 4.83 2.12 6.89
C PHE A 86 5.57 0.78 6.78
N SER A 87 6.35 0.58 5.72
CA SER A 87 7.05 -0.68 5.41
C SER A 87 8.16 -1.03 6.41
N MET A 88 8.17 -2.29 6.86
CA MET A 88 9.23 -2.88 7.69
C MET A 88 10.59 -2.98 6.97
N LEU A 89 10.63 -2.80 5.65
CA LEU A 89 11.87 -2.82 4.87
C LEU A 89 12.71 -1.55 5.07
N LYS A 90 12.14 -0.50 5.67
CA LYS A 90 12.84 0.73 6.03
C LYS A 90 13.39 0.59 7.46
N SER A 91 14.69 0.29 7.59
CA SER A 91 15.34 -0.02 8.87
C SER A 91 15.65 1.21 9.75
N SER A 92 15.50 2.43 9.24
CA SER A 92 15.64 3.68 10.01
C SER A 92 14.65 4.75 9.52
N ASN A 93 14.17 5.60 10.44
CA ASN A 93 13.29 6.76 10.15
C ASN A 93 11.93 6.40 9.51
N ARG A 94 11.20 5.43 10.09
CA ARG A 94 9.76 5.27 9.83
C ARG A 94 9.02 6.49 10.37
N LYS A 95 8.02 6.97 9.62
CA LYS A 95 7.23 8.16 9.94
C LYS A 95 5.79 7.74 10.17
N ASP A 96 5.13 8.38 11.12
CA ASP A 96 3.70 8.20 11.34
C ASP A 96 2.86 9.02 10.35
N ILE A 97 1.53 8.91 10.44
CA ILE A 97 0.60 9.69 9.61
C ILE A 97 0.79 11.20 9.84
N GLU A 98 0.96 11.63 11.09
CA GLU A 98 1.08 13.05 11.47
C GLU A 98 2.41 13.67 11.07
N ASP A 99 3.46 12.85 10.93
CA ASP A 99 4.78 13.31 10.50
C ASP A 99 4.79 13.73 9.01
N LYS A 100 3.63 13.66 8.33
CA LYS A 100 3.39 14.00 6.92
C LYS A 100 4.51 13.48 6.02
N GLY A 101 4.91 12.23 6.25
CA GLY A 101 5.70 11.48 5.28
C GLY A 101 4.87 11.18 4.04
N THR A 102 5.49 10.65 2.99
CA THR A 102 4.78 10.30 1.74
C THR A 102 3.58 9.38 2.00
N SER A 103 3.68 8.49 2.99
CA SER A 103 2.55 7.62 3.37
C SER A 103 1.41 8.37 4.08
N GLY A 104 1.73 9.28 5.00
CA GLY A 104 0.74 10.09 5.71
C GLY A 104 0.03 11.08 4.79
N GLU A 105 0.78 11.78 3.94
CA GLU A 105 0.23 12.77 2.99
C GLU A 105 -0.75 12.12 2.01
N THR A 106 -0.37 10.99 1.40
CA THR A 106 -1.24 10.30 0.44
C THR A 106 -2.49 9.73 1.10
N PHE A 107 -2.41 9.25 2.34
CA PHE A 107 -3.58 8.80 3.09
C PHE A 107 -4.51 9.96 3.48
N LEU A 108 -3.98 11.05 4.04
CA LEU A 108 -4.79 12.20 4.45
C LEU A 108 -5.47 12.86 3.24
N ALA A 109 -4.80 12.93 2.08
CA ALA A 109 -5.40 13.39 0.84
C ALA A 109 -6.55 12.47 0.37
N ALA A 110 -6.39 11.15 0.51
CA ALA A 110 -7.46 10.21 0.20
C ALA A 110 -8.66 10.35 1.18
N VAL A 111 -8.42 10.66 2.45
CA VAL A 111 -9.50 10.98 3.41
C VAL A 111 -10.20 12.29 3.04
N GLU A 112 -9.47 13.33 2.62
CA GLU A 112 -10.08 14.57 2.12
C GLU A 112 -10.96 14.30 0.88
N TYR A 113 -10.51 13.42 -0.02
CA TYR A 113 -11.34 12.98 -1.15
C TYR A 113 -12.65 12.35 -0.68
N LEU A 114 -12.64 11.50 0.35
CA LEU A 114 -13.87 10.92 0.92
C LEU A 114 -14.81 11.98 1.50
N GLU A 115 -14.27 13.03 2.14
CA GLU A 115 -15.07 14.13 2.68
C GLU A 115 -15.70 14.98 1.57
N GLN A 116 -14.93 15.26 0.51
CA GLN A 116 -15.38 16.16 -0.56
C GLN A 116 -16.32 15.47 -1.55
N GLU A 117 -15.93 14.31 -2.07
CA GLU A 117 -16.61 13.64 -3.19
C GLU A 117 -17.62 12.57 -2.73
N GLN A 118 -17.54 12.16 -1.46
CA GLN A 118 -18.50 11.28 -0.80
C GLN A 118 -18.91 10.00 -1.57
N PRO A 119 -17.94 9.21 -2.10
CA PRO A 119 -18.28 7.98 -2.81
C PRO A 119 -19.06 7.02 -1.92
N ALA A 120 -19.97 6.23 -2.50
CA ALA A 120 -20.76 5.28 -1.74
C ALA A 120 -19.90 4.16 -1.13
N VAL A 121 -18.84 3.76 -1.83
CA VAL A 121 -17.90 2.72 -1.42
C VAL A 121 -16.47 3.19 -1.66
N ALA A 122 -15.57 2.85 -0.75
CA ALA A 122 -14.14 2.97 -0.97
C ALA A 122 -13.37 1.73 -0.50
N ILE A 123 -12.21 1.48 -1.10
CA ILE A 123 -11.31 0.38 -0.73
C ILE A 123 -9.91 0.95 -0.58
N PHE A 124 -9.33 0.80 0.60
CA PHE A 124 -7.93 1.17 0.86
C PHE A 124 -7.07 -0.08 0.95
N GLU A 125 -5.97 -0.14 0.22
CA GLU A 125 -4.99 -1.23 0.29
C GLU A 125 -3.68 -0.74 0.90
N ASN A 126 -3.09 -1.55 1.80
CA ASN A 126 -1.75 -1.30 2.31
C ASN A 126 -1.12 -2.59 2.90
N VAL A 127 0.10 -2.44 3.41
CA VAL A 127 0.84 -3.52 4.09
C VAL A 127 0.20 -3.92 5.42
N ASP A 128 0.47 -5.17 5.84
CA ASP A 128 -0.08 -5.79 7.06
C ASP A 128 0.15 -4.98 8.35
N LYS A 129 1.24 -4.21 8.42
CA LYS A 129 1.62 -3.40 9.59
C LYS A 129 1.34 -1.90 9.43
N ALA A 130 0.48 -1.51 8.49
CA ALA A 130 -0.03 -0.14 8.47
C ALA A 130 -0.89 0.12 9.73
N PRO A 131 -1.03 1.38 10.19
CA PRO A 131 -1.79 1.72 11.40
C PRO A 131 -3.30 1.69 11.12
N TRP A 132 -3.84 0.50 10.86
CA TRP A 132 -5.21 0.31 10.35
C TRP A 132 -6.29 0.81 11.31
N GLU A 133 -6.14 0.62 12.61
CA GLU A 133 -7.07 1.14 13.62
C GLU A 133 -7.17 2.66 13.53
N LYS A 134 -6.02 3.34 13.46
CA LYS A 134 -5.93 4.78 13.30
C LYS A 134 -6.48 5.28 11.96
N MET A 135 -6.22 4.55 10.87
CA MET A 135 -6.80 4.86 9.57
C MET A 135 -8.34 4.78 9.60
N GLN A 136 -8.90 3.81 10.32
CA GLN A 136 -10.35 3.69 10.52
C GLN A 136 -10.91 4.86 11.33
N GLU A 137 -10.23 5.30 12.39
CA GLU A 137 -10.61 6.48 13.17
C GLU A 137 -10.69 7.74 12.29
N TYR A 138 -9.69 7.97 11.44
CA TYR A 138 -9.68 9.11 10.49
C TYR A 138 -10.88 9.08 9.53
N ILE A 139 -11.22 7.90 9.01
CA ILE A 139 -12.30 7.73 8.04
C ILE A 139 -13.67 7.84 8.72
N ARG A 140 -13.87 7.12 9.83
CA ARG A 140 -15.15 7.09 10.56
C ARG A 140 -15.43 8.42 11.29
N GLY A 141 -14.39 9.15 11.67
CA GLY A 141 -14.52 10.33 12.54
C GLY A 141 -14.99 9.97 13.95
N ARG A 142 -14.69 8.75 14.42
CA ARG A 142 -15.13 8.23 15.71
C ARG A 142 -13.93 7.67 16.45
N LEU A 143 -13.75 8.12 17.70
CA LEU A 143 -12.64 7.71 18.56
C LEU A 143 -13.20 6.91 19.73
N GLN A 144 -12.87 5.63 19.78
CA GLN A 144 -13.19 4.77 20.92
C GLN A 144 -12.28 5.16 22.10
N LEU A 145 -12.85 5.82 23.12
CA LEU A 145 -12.04 6.42 24.19
C LEU A 145 -11.38 5.36 25.07
N SER A 146 -11.98 4.18 25.20
CA SER A 146 -11.38 3.05 25.93
C SER A 146 -10.03 2.59 25.34
N GLU A 147 -9.80 2.84 24.05
CA GLU A 147 -8.59 2.49 23.33
C GLU A 147 -7.71 3.71 22.99
N ARG A 148 -7.98 4.87 23.58
CA ARG A 148 -7.27 6.14 23.28
C ARG A 148 -5.76 6.08 23.52
N ASN A 149 -5.31 5.21 24.43
CA ASN A 149 -3.91 5.02 24.79
C ASN A 149 -3.34 3.68 24.28
N SER A 150 -4.08 2.97 23.41
CA SER A 150 -3.56 1.80 22.70
C SER A 150 -2.50 2.24 21.69
N ILE A 151 -1.47 1.41 21.50
CA ILE A 151 -0.38 1.68 20.56
C ILE A 151 -0.89 1.41 19.14
N LYS A 152 -1.45 2.45 18.50
CA LYS A 152 -2.00 2.42 17.13
C LYS A 152 -1.03 2.99 16.09
N ASN A 153 0.07 3.56 16.57
CA ASN A 153 1.09 4.28 15.82
C ASN A 153 2.20 3.34 15.32
N ILE A 154 2.96 3.82 14.34
CA ILE A 154 3.95 3.01 13.59
C ILE A 154 5.30 2.95 14.31
N THR A 155 5.66 4.05 14.95
CA THR A 155 6.91 4.21 15.72
C THR A 155 6.70 3.69 17.13
N GLU A 156 7.72 3.06 17.74
CA GLU A 156 7.59 2.57 19.11
C GLU A 156 7.44 3.75 20.08
N ILE A 157 6.23 3.95 20.60
CA ILE A 157 5.98 4.72 21.82
C ILE A 157 5.82 3.68 22.92
N LYS A 158 6.55 3.85 24.04
CA LYS A 158 6.34 2.96 25.17
C LYS A 158 4.94 3.21 25.75
N LYS A 159 4.24 2.16 26.19
CA LYS A 159 2.84 2.26 26.65
C LYS A 159 2.64 3.29 27.78
N ASP A 160 3.66 3.52 28.61
CA ASP A 160 3.72 4.50 29.69
C ASP A 160 3.88 5.96 29.22
N GLN A 161 4.07 6.20 27.92
CA GLN A 161 4.20 7.53 27.32
C GLN A 161 2.98 7.94 26.47
N ALA A 162 2.00 7.06 26.28
CA ALA A 162 0.77 7.40 25.56
C ALA A 162 -0.26 7.98 26.54
N ASP A 163 -0.44 9.30 26.49
CA ASP A 163 -1.35 10.04 27.39
C ASP A 163 -2.29 10.96 26.60
N ALA A 164 -3.23 10.36 25.87
CA ALA A 164 -4.22 11.09 25.10
C ALA A 164 -5.10 12.00 25.99
N ASP A 165 -5.24 11.68 27.27
CA ASP A 165 -6.04 12.44 28.24
C ASP A 165 -5.49 13.86 28.41
N ASN A 166 -4.17 14.03 28.30
CA ASN A 166 -3.48 15.32 28.41
C ASN A 166 -3.00 15.87 27.06
N ASP A 167 -2.63 14.99 26.13
CA ASP A 167 -2.01 15.40 24.86
C ASP A 167 -3.02 15.68 23.73
N LEU A 168 -4.24 15.11 23.78
CA LEU A 168 -5.31 15.48 22.85
C LEU A 168 -5.99 16.76 23.33
N LYS A 169 -5.85 17.84 22.56
CA LYS A 169 -6.32 19.17 22.95
C LYS A 169 -7.35 19.74 21.98
N PHE A 170 -8.26 20.51 22.53
CA PHE A 170 -9.38 21.14 21.83
C PHE A 170 -9.45 22.63 22.15
N SER A 171 -9.58 23.46 21.12
CA SER A 171 -9.91 24.88 21.26
C SER A 171 -11.41 25.13 21.08
N VAL A 172 -11.92 26.22 21.67
CA VAL A 172 -13.30 26.65 21.47
C VAL A 172 -13.36 27.67 20.32
N ASP A 173 -14.19 27.39 19.31
CA ASP A 173 -14.39 28.31 18.18
C ASP A 173 -15.38 29.45 18.49
N LYS A 174 -15.59 30.35 17.52
CA LYS A 174 -16.54 31.48 17.65
C LYS A 174 -18.00 31.05 17.81
N ALA A 175 -18.34 29.82 17.43
CA ALA A 175 -19.67 29.24 17.52
C ALA A 175 -19.87 28.40 18.80
N ASN A 176 -18.90 28.42 19.72
CA ASN A 176 -18.87 27.60 20.93
C ASN A 176 -18.82 26.08 20.64
N LYS A 177 -18.26 25.67 19.50
CA LYS A 177 -17.93 24.28 19.21
C LYS A 177 -16.49 23.99 19.64
N TYR A 178 -16.23 22.73 19.98
CA TYR A 178 -14.88 22.25 20.23
C TYR A 178 -14.21 21.87 18.91
N VAL A 179 -12.98 22.32 18.70
CA VAL A 179 -12.18 22.04 17.51
C VAL A 179 -10.87 21.42 17.95
N VAL A 180 -10.50 20.29 17.34
CA VAL A 180 -9.25 19.59 17.64
C VAL A 180 -8.07 20.49 17.27
N GLU A 181 -7.17 20.73 18.21
CA GLU A 181 -6.02 21.63 18.03
C GLU A 181 -4.71 20.85 17.96
N GLU A 182 -4.45 20.00 18.96
CA GLU A 182 -3.27 19.13 19.01
C GLU A 182 -3.70 17.67 19.05
N VAL A 183 -3.01 16.82 18.29
CA VAL A 183 -3.32 15.40 18.15
C VAL A 183 -2.11 14.56 18.52
N PRO A 184 -2.21 13.69 19.54
CA PRO A 184 -1.15 12.76 19.88
C PRO A 184 -1.06 11.64 18.85
N ARG A 185 0.12 11.04 18.73
CA ARG A 185 0.45 10.09 17.66
C ARG A 185 -0.40 8.82 17.65
N GLN A 186 -0.98 8.43 18.77
CA GLN A 186 -1.78 7.21 18.88
C GLN A 186 -3.25 7.39 18.46
N VAL A 187 -3.71 8.62 18.21
CA VAL A 187 -5.11 8.93 17.91
C VAL A 187 -5.29 9.34 16.46
N GLY A 188 -6.28 8.76 15.76
CA GLY A 188 -6.58 9.03 14.35
C GLY A 188 -7.60 10.16 14.17
N VAL A 189 -7.19 11.39 14.45
CA VAL A 189 -8.03 12.58 14.21
C VAL A 189 -7.27 13.67 13.47
N ARG A 190 -8.00 14.46 12.69
CA ARG A 190 -7.45 15.62 11.97
C ARG A 190 -7.48 16.85 12.86
N ALA A 191 -6.36 17.57 12.98
CA ALA A 191 -6.35 18.91 13.53
C ALA A 191 -7.27 19.84 12.71
N GLY A 192 -8.07 20.64 13.40
CA GLY A 192 -9.13 21.45 12.81
C GLY A 192 -10.49 20.73 12.68
N ALA A 193 -10.58 19.43 12.99
CA ALA A 193 -11.86 18.73 13.00
C ALA A 193 -12.73 19.23 14.15
N VAL A 194 -14.01 19.46 13.85
CA VAL A 194 -15.00 19.91 14.82
C VAL A 194 -15.57 18.69 15.55
N VAL A 195 -15.71 18.78 16.87
CA VAL A 195 -16.36 17.74 17.67
C VAL A 195 -17.87 17.93 17.57
N GLN A 196 -18.57 16.89 17.09
CA GLN A 196 -20.03 16.88 17.04
C GLN A 196 -20.60 16.56 18.42
N GLY A 197 -20.03 15.57 19.11
CA GLY A 197 -20.58 15.03 20.35
C GLY A 197 -19.89 13.77 20.82
N PHE A 198 -20.59 12.99 21.64
CA PHE A 198 -20.16 11.67 22.07
C PHE A 198 -21.34 10.69 22.09
N VAL A 199 -21.04 9.41 22.10
CA VAL A 199 -22.00 8.31 22.23
C VAL A 199 -21.61 7.53 23.48
N ARG A 200 -22.59 7.15 24.31
CA ARG A 200 -22.34 6.30 25.47
C ARG A 200 -21.98 4.89 25.04
N GLY A 201 -21.04 4.23 25.72
CA GLY A 201 -20.56 2.90 25.33
C GLY A 201 -21.66 1.83 25.13
N ASP A 202 -22.69 1.87 25.96
CA ASP A 202 -23.82 0.92 25.93
C ASP A 202 -25.02 1.39 25.09
N ASP A 203 -24.99 2.63 24.57
CA ASP A 203 -26.10 3.22 23.82
C ASP A 203 -26.04 2.90 22.33
N ASP A 204 -27.14 3.15 21.63
CA ASP A 204 -27.22 3.08 20.17
C ASP A 204 -26.14 3.98 19.53
N PRO A 205 -25.29 3.45 18.62
CA PRO A 205 -24.23 4.25 17.99
C PRO A 205 -24.72 5.42 17.13
N SER A 206 -26.03 5.51 16.83
CA SER A 206 -26.65 6.68 16.19
C SER A 206 -26.97 7.82 17.17
N HIS A 207 -27.09 7.55 18.47
CA HIS A 207 -27.48 8.54 19.47
C HIS A 207 -26.29 9.40 19.91
N VAL A 208 -25.97 10.42 19.10
CA VAL A 208 -24.88 11.36 19.40
C VAL A 208 -25.38 12.47 20.32
N LEU A 209 -24.86 12.50 21.55
CA LEU A 209 -25.08 13.59 22.51
C LEU A 209 -24.21 14.79 22.10
N PRO A 210 -24.82 15.92 21.70
CA PRO A 210 -24.07 17.04 21.15
C PRO A 210 -23.22 17.73 22.21
N LEU A 211 -21.97 18.03 21.87
CA LEU A 211 -21.05 18.76 22.75
C LEU A 211 -20.95 20.22 22.33
N ARG A 212 -21.20 21.14 23.27
CA ARG A 212 -20.99 22.58 23.07
C ARG A 212 -20.33 23.20 24.28
N ALA A 213 -19.46 24.18 24.02
CA ALA A 213 -18.85 24.96 25.07
C ALA A 213 -19.87 25.91 25.72
N PRO A 214 -19.78 26.15 27.05
CA PRO A 214 -20.57 27.17 27.70
C PRO A 214 -20.28 28.57 27.12
N LYS A 215 -21.31 29.44 27.07
CA LYS A 215 -21.17 30.83 26.58
C LYS A 215 -20.16 31.68 27.37
N SER A 216 -19.75 31.22 28.55
CA SER A 216 -18.75 31.88 29.40
C SER A 216 -17.30 31.68 28.92
N ASN A 217 -17.05 30.70 28.04
CA ASN A 217 -15.70 30.45 27.56
C ASN A 217 -15.28 31.51 26.53
N LYS A 218 -14.07 32.03 26.69
CA LYS A 218 -13.45 32.87 25.68
C LYS A 218 -13.08 32.01 24.46
N THR A 219 -13.37 32.51 23.27
CA THR A 219 -12.89 31.93 22.01
C THR A 219 -11.38 31.68 22.09
N GLY A 220 -10.93 30.51 21.67
CA GLY A 220 -9.53 30.08 21.76
C GLY A 220 -9.12 29.48 23.10
N HIS A 221 -10.04 29.30 24.05
CA HIS A 221 -9.75 28.55 25.27
C HIS A 221 -9.45 27.08 24.94
N VAL A 222 -8.28 26.59 25.35
CA VAL A 222 -7.79 25.22 25.11
C VAL A 222 -8.11 24.29 26.27
N LEU A 223 -8.52 23.07 25.97
CA LEU A 223 -8.89 22.02 26.93
C LEU A 223 -8.27 20.70 26.51
N THR A 224 -7.78 19.92 27.48
CA THR A 224 -7.38 18.54 27.22
C THR A 224 -8.59 17.60 27.16
N LEU A 225 -8.43 16.40 26.59
CA LEU A 225 -9.47 15.37 26.58
C LEU A 225 -9.97 15.05 27.99
N GLY A 226 -9.08 14.91 28.97
CA GLY A 226 -9.46 14.65 30.37
C GLY A 226 -10.27 15.79 30.99
N GLN A 227 -9.95 17.05 30.67
CA GLN A 227 -10.74 18.20 31.11
C GLN A 227 -12.10 18.28 30.41
N LEU A 228 -12.15 17.93 29.13
CA LEU A 228 -13.38 17.85 28.36
C LEU A 228 -14.31 16.78 28.94
N ALA A 229 -13.76 15.60 29.23
CA ALA A 229 -14.50 14.47 29.78
C ALA A 229 -15.09 14.79 31.16
N ARG A 230 -14.29 15.35 32.09
CA ARG A 230 -14.78 15.79 33.40
C ARG A 230 -15.88 16.84 33.31
N ARG A 231 -15.85 17.70 32.29
CA ARG A 231 -16.85 18.77 32.15
C ARG A 231 -18.20 18.27 31.63
N HIS A 232 -18.17 17.31 30.72
CA HIS A 232 -19.36 16.81 30.03
C HIS A 232 -19.77 15.42 30.49
N ASP A 233 -19.19 14.94 31.59
CA ASP A 233 -19.45 13.63 32.18
C ASP A 233 -19.23 12.48 31.18
N ILE A 234 -18.18 12.59 30.35
CA ILE A 234 -17.82 11.55 29.37
C ILE A 234 -17.02 10.47 30.09
N ASP A 235 -17.44 9.22 29.94
CA ASP A 235 -16.68 8.08 30.43
C ASP A 235 -15.56 7.74 29.44
N LEU A 236 -14.32 8.01 29.83
CA LEU A 236 -13.17 7.74 28.98
C LEU A 236 -12.95 6.24 28.72
N ASP A 237 -13.50 5.35 29.53
CA ASP A 237 -13.26 3.91 29.43
C ASP A 237 -14.40 3.17 28.70
N ALA A 238 -15.46 3.88 28.28
CA ALA A 238 -16.59 3.31 27.56
C ALA A 238 -17.04 4.13 26.35
N ASP A 239 -17.07 5.46 26.47
CA ASP A 239 -17.73 6.33 25.49
C ASP A 239 -16.92 6.50 24.19
N VAL A 240 -17.62 6.94 23.14
CA VAL A 240 -17.05 7.21 21.81
C VAL A 240 -17.16 8.68 21.50
N LEU A 241 -16.04 9.36 21.24
CA LEU A 241 -16.04 10.75 20.79
C LEU A 241 -16.33 10.80 19.28
N VAL A 242 -17.26 11.65 18.87
CA VAL A 242 -17.72 11.78 17.48
C VAL A 242 -17.36 13.15 16.91
N LEU A 243 -16.70 13.13 15.75
CA LEU A 243 -16.32 14.31 14.99
C LEU A 243 -17.36 14.59 13.90
N GLU A 244 -17.52 15.87 13.58
CA GLU A 244 -18.36 16.31 12.47
C GLU A 244 -17.72 15.85 11.15
N LYS A 245 -18.46 15.03 10.40
CA LYS A 245 -18.09 14.53 9.07
C LYS A 245 -19.17 14.90 8.07
N LYS A 246 -18.81 15.11 6.80
CA LYS A 246 -19.81 15.42 5.78
C LYS A 246 -20.65 14.20 5.38
N ALA A 247 -20.11 13.00 5.57
CA ALA A 247 -20.79 11.72 5.36
C ALA A 247 -20.37 10.72 6.44
N ARG A 248 -21.28 9.83 6.81
CA ARG A 248 -21.00 8.74 7.75
C ARG A 248 -20.47 7.52 7.00
N TYR A 249 -19.24 7.12 7.33
CA TYR A 249 -18.63 5.91 6.79
C TYR A 249 -18.49 4.83 7.85
N CYS A 250 -18.82 3.61 7.45
CA CYS A 250 -18.49 2.39 8.15
C CYS A 250 -17.27 1.75 7.51
N THR A 251 -16.51 0.95 8.26
CA THR A 251 -15.31 0.30 7.73
C THR A 251 -15.17 -1.13 8.23
N HIS A 252 -14.59 -2.00 7.41
CA HIS A 252 -14.32 -3.39 7.73
C HIS A 252 -12.96 -3.81 7.16
N LEU A 253 -12.08 -4.32 8.01
CA LEU A 253 -10.71 -4.64 7.65
C LEU A 253 -10.59 -6.13 7.30
N ILE A 254 -10.04 -6.42 6.13
CA ILE A 254 -9.84 -7.79 5.66
C ILE A 254 -8.38 -8.01 5.27
N ARG A 255 -7.81 -9.12 5.71
CA ARG A 255 -6.50 -9.59 5.26
C ARG A 255 -6.67 -10.60 4.13
N LEU A 256 -6.01 -10.33 3.01
CA LEU A 256 -6.02 -11.20 1.84
C LEU A 256 -4.59 -11.66 1.50
N ASP A 257 -4.47 -12.91 1.09
CA ASP A 257 -3.28 -13.44 0.43
C ASP A 257 -3.63 -13.68 -1.05
N THR A 258 -3.02 -12.90 -1.94
CA THR A 258 -3.37 -12.86 -3.37
C THR A 258 -3.24 -14.22 -4.07
N LYS A 259 -2.47 -15.17 -3.53
CA LYS A 259 -2.36 -16.53 -4.09
C LYS A 259 -3.68 -17.30 -4.10
N HIS A 260 -4.64 -16.89 -3.26
CA HIS A 260 -5.97 -17.48 -3.19
C HIS A 260 -6.97 -16.85 -4.15
N TYR A 261 -6.56 -15.87 -4.96
CA TYR A 261 -7.45 -15.05 -5.80
C TYR A 261 -7.07 -15.07 -7.29
N GLY A 262 -6.51 -16.18 -7.77
CA GLY A 262 -6.18 -16.37 -9.18
C GLY A 262 -5.05 -15.49 -9.70
N LEU A 263 -4.29 -14.85 -8.80
CA LEU A 263 -3.18 -13.97 -9.15
C LEU A 263 -1.85 -14.73 -9.09
N PRO A 264 -0.94 -14.55 -10.08
CA PRO A 264 0.35 -15.24 -10.11
C PRO A 264 1.32 -14.77 -9.03
N GLN A 265 1.14 -13.56 -8.51
CA GLN A 265 1.92 -13.05 -7.39
C GLN A 265 1.36 -13.49 -6.02
N THR A 266 2.24 -13.82 -5.07
CA THR A 266 1.89 -14.02 -3.66
C THR A 266 2.20 -12.75 -2.86
N ARG A 267 1.17 -12.04 -2.43
CA ARG A 267 1.28 -10.87 -1.54
C ARG A 267 0.24 -10.97 -0.44
N ASN A 268 0.73 -10.89 0.80
CA ASN A 268 -0.12 -10.66 1.96
C ASN A 268 -0.39 -9.16 2.07
N ARG A 269 -1.65 -8.75 1.94
CA ARG A 269 -2.11 -7.36 2.02
C ARG A 269 -3.37 -7.25 2.85
N GLN A 270 -3.56 -6.08 3.41
CA GLN A 270 -4.80 -5.75 4.09
C GLN A 270 -5.56 -4.72 3.27
N TYR A 271 -6.88 -4.91 3.25
CA TYR A 271 -7.84 -4.13 2.51
C TYR A 271 -8.86 -3.62 3.51
N LEU A 272 -8.96 -2.30 3.64
CA LEU A 272 -10.01 -1.66 4.40
C LEU A 272 -11.17 -1.34 3.46
N PHE A 273 -12.23 -2.11 3.59
CA PHE A 273 -13.51 -1.85 2.94
C PHE A 273 -14.23 -0.74 3.68
N VAL A 274 -14.68 0.27 2.95
CA VAL A 274 -15.33 1.47 3.48
C VAL A 274 -16.63 1.65 2.72
N TRP A 275 -17.72 1.91 3.41
CA TRP A 275 -19.00 2.20 2.76
C TRP A 275 -19.76 3.26 3.52
N ARG A 276 -20.54 4.05 2.79
CA ARG A 276 -21.39 5.07 3.38
C ARG A 276 -22.66 4.42 3.89
N SER A 277 -22.97 4.64 5.17
CA SER A 277 -24.21 4.17 5.78
C SER A 277 -24.61 5.09 6.90
N ASP A 278 -25.90 5.46 6.93
CA ASP A 278 -26.48 6.21 8.03
C ASP A 278 -26.86 5.28 9.19
N ASP A 279 -27.02 3.98 8.92
CA ASP A 279 -27.35 2.95 9.90
C ASP A 279 -26.11 2.53 10.71
N PRO A 280 -26.08 2.75 12.03
CA PRO A 280 -25.00 2.30 12.90
C PRO A 280 -24.81 0.79 12.97
N ALA A 281 -25.86 0.02 12.75
CA ALA A 281 -25.88 -1.43 12.87
C ALA A 281 -25.60 -2.13 11.53
N ASP A 282 -25.32 -1.37 10.48
CA ASP A 282 -25.02 -1.91 9.16
C ASP A 282 -23.79 -2.82 9.20
N ASP A 283 -24.00 -4.07 8.80
CA ASP A 283 -23.03 -5.15 8.83
C ASP A 283 -22.55 -5.56 7.43
N LEU A 284 -22.66 -4.67 6.42
CA LEU A 284 -22.19 -4.92 5.05
C LEU A 284 -20.74 -5.44 5.00
N GLY A 285 -19.89 -5.04 5.96
CA GLY A 285 -18.54 -5.58 6.13
C GLY A 285 -18.48 -7.11 6.29
N ASN A 286 -19.41 -7.69 7.05
CA ASN A 286 -19.49 -9.14 7.23
C ASN A 286 -19.89 -9.85 5.93
N TYR A 287 -20.82 -9.27 5.17
CA TYR A 287 -21.17 -9.79 3.85
C TYR A 287 -20.00 -9.71 2.87
N PHE A 288 -19.26 -8.59 2.90
CA PHE A 288 -18.06 -8.43 2.09
C PHE A 288 -17.00 -9.49 2.41
N GLN A 289 -16.81 -9.82 3.70
CA GLN A 289 -15.95 -10.93 4.13
C GLN A 289 -16.38 -12.28 3.52
N VAL A 290 -17.67 -12.62 3.63
CA VAL A 290 -18.22 -13.86 3.06
C VAL A 290 -18.02 -13.92 1.54
N LEU A 291 -18.25 -12.80 0.86
CA LEU A 291 -18.04 -12.67 -0.58
C LEU A 291 -16.56 -12.87 -0.95
N MET A 292 -15.63 -12.22 -0.24
CA MET A 292 -14.19 -12.40 -0.45
C MET A 292 -13.74 -13.83 -0.16
N ASP A 293 -14.37 -14.54 0.76
CA ASP A 293 -14.07 -15.96 1.02
C ASP A 293 -14.63 -16.87 -0.08
N HIS A 294 -15.79 -16.53 -0.65
CA HIS A 294 -16.38 -17.25 -1.78
C HIS A 294 -15.59 -17.06 -3.09
N LEU A 295 -15.07 -15.85 -3.34
CA LEU A 295 -14.26 -15.54 -4.53
C LEU A 295 -12.87 -16.20 -4.54
N LYS A 296 -12.48 -16.94 -3.50
CA LYS A 296 -11.20 -17.63 -3.46
C LYS A 296 -11.11 -18.69 -4.54
N THR A 297 -10.35 -18.38 -5.57
CA THR A 297 -10.03 -19.28 -6.68
C THR A 297 -8.52 -19.40 -6.75
N PRO A 298 -7.90 -20.52 -6.34
CA PRO A 298 -6.46 -20.68 -6.47
C PRO A 298 -6.04 -20.61 -7.94
N LEU A 299 -4.84 -20.10 -8.21
CA LEU A 299 -4.35 -20.04 -9.58
C LEU A 299 -4.12 -21.46 -10.12
N LEU A 300 -4.85 -21.82 -11.18
CA LEU A 300 -4.76 -23.12 -11.85
C LEU A 300 -3.77 -23.14 -13.04
N HIS A 301 -3.23 -21.99 -13.43
CA HIS A 301 -2.34 -21.84 -14.58
C HIS A 301 -0.88 -21.71 -14.14
N SER A 302 0.03 -22.22 -14.96
CA SER A 302 1.48 -22.01 -14.81
C SER A 302 1.87 -20.55 -15.07
N MET A 303 3.02 -20.12 -14.55
CA MET A 303 3.47 -18.72 -14.70
C MET A 303 3.68 -18.31 -16.16
N GLU A 304 4.14 -19.23 -17.01
CA GLU A 304 4.28 -19.12 -18.48
C GLU A 304 3.02 -18.63 -19.16
N ALA A 305 1.85 -19.05 -18.67
CA ALA A 305 0.58 -18.67 -19.27
C ALA A 305 0.35 -17.15 -19.19
N PHE A 306 1.07 -16.45 -18.30
CA PHE A 306 1.04 -14.99 -18.15
C PHE A 306 2.15 -14.28 -18.94
N LEU A 307 3.09 -15.01 -19.54
CA LEU A 307 4.21 -14.45 -20.27
C LEU A 307 3.84 -14.24 -21.74
N LEU A 308 4.39 -13.19 -22.33
CA LEU A 308 4.15 -12.89 -23.73
C LEU A 308 4.90 -13.90 -24.62
N PRO A 309 4.30 -14.34 -25.75
CA PRO A 309 5.00 -15.17 -26.72
C PRO A 309 6.32 -14.52 -27.16
N PRO A 310 7.39 -15.28 -27.43
CA PRO A 310 8.70 -14.73 -27.82
C PRO A 310 8.67 -13.79 -29.03
N ALA A 311 7.71 -14.00 -29.95
CA ALA A 311 7.51 -13.19 -31.15
C ALA A 311 6.58 -11.96 -30.93
N HIS A 312 6.09 -11.73 -29.70
CA HIS A 312 5.16 -10.66 -29.42
C HIS A 312 5.81 -9.28 -29.63
N ASP A 313 5.14 -8.36 -30.33
CA ASP A 313 5.68 -7.04 -30.70
C ASP A 313 6.20 -6.24 -29.51
N ARG A 314 5.53 -6.30 -28.35
CA ARG A 314 6.02 -5.68 -27.10
C ARG A 314 7.43 -6.13 -26.73
N LEU A 315 7.77 -7.42 -26.87
CA LEU A 315 9.13 -7.91 -26.59
C LEU A 315 10.11 -7.40 -27.65
N ARG A 316 9.70 -7.34 -28.92
CA ARG A 316 10.49 -6.75 -30.01
C ARG A 316 10.81 -5.27 -29.75
N CYS A 317 9.79 -4.45 -29.50
CA CYS A 317 9.95 -3.02 -29.19
C CYS A 317 10.80 -2.79 -27.93
N PHE A 318 10.64 -3.64 -26.91
CA PHE A 318 11.49 -3.55 -25.72
C PHE A 318 12.95 -3.85 -26.06
N ARG A 319 13.25 -4.90 -26.84
CA ARG A 319 14.61 -5.20 -27.31
C ARG A 319 15.20 -4.07 -28.17
N GLU A 320 14.40 -3.47 -29.03
CA GLU A 320 14.80 -2.28 -29.81
C GLU A 320 15.12 -1.11 -28.87
N ALA A 321 14.31 -0.89 -27.84
CA ALA A 321 14.55 0.15 -26.83
C ALA A 321 15.85 -0.11 -26.05
N LEU A 322 16.16 -1.36 -25.68
CA LEU A 322 17.44 -1.72 -25.06
C LEU A 322 18.65 -1.39 -25.95
N ARG A 323 18.48 -1.51 -27.28
CA ARG A 323 19.51 -1.19 -28.29
C ARG A 323 19.54 0.29 -28.69
N SER A 324 18.53 1.06 -28.28
CA SER A 324 18.40 2.48 -28.61
C SER A 324 19.31 3.36 -27.74
N GLY A 325 19.35 4.66 -28.05
CA GLY A 325 20.16 5.65 -27.31
C GLY A 325 20.02 5.57 -25.79
N PRO A 326 18.80 5.59 -25.22
CA PRO A 326 18.58 5.43 -23.78
C PRO A 326 19.16 4.13 -23.19
N GLY A 327 18.94 2.98 -23.86
CA GLY A 327 19.49 1.70 -23.40
C GLY A 327 21.02 1.68 -23.42
N LEU A 328 21.62 2.22 -24.49
CA LEU A 328 23.07 2.37 -24.62
C LEU A 328 23.66 3.34 -23.59
N MET A 329 22.95 4.41 -23.23
CA MET A 329 23.37 5.34 -22.18
C MET A 329 23.45 4.63 -20.83
N VAL A 330 22.42 3.87 -20.45
CA VAL A 330 22.41 3.10 -19.20
C VAL A 330 23.52 2.05 -19.24
N ALA A 331 23.69 1.32 -20.34
CA ALA A 331 24.76 0.33 -20.48
C ALA A 331 26.16 0.97 -20.32
N ARG A 332 26.38 2.16 -20.88
CA ARG A 332 27.64 2.92 -20.71
C ARG A 332 27.85 3.36 -19.28
N GLU A 333 26.80 3.77 -18.57
CA GLU A 333 26.87 4.10 -17.16
C GLU A 333 27.23 2.86 -16.32
N ARG A 334 26.56 1.73 -16.56
CA ARG A 334 26.87 0.44 -15.91
C ARG A 334 28.28 -0.03 -16.22
N ALA A 335 28.80 0.26 -17.41
CA ALA A 335 30.17 -0.08 -17.76
C ALA A 335 31.21 0.71 -16.96
N ARG A 336 30.86 1.84 -16.34
CA ARG A 336 31.79 2.60 -15.48
C ARG A 336 31.86 2.07 -14.05
N GLU A 337 30.98 1.13 -13.69
CA GLU A 337 31.00 0.51 -12.35
C GLU A 337 32.33 -0.22 -12.11
N LEU A 338 32.87 -0.04 -10.90
CA LEU A 338 34.07 -0.71 -10.40
C LEU A 338 33.73 -2.15 -10.00
N ASP A 339 34.74 -3.02 -9.83
CA ASP A 339 34.48 -4.42 -9.51
C ASP A 339 33.70 -4.54 -8.19
N PHE A 340 32.55 -5.19 -8.22
CA PHE A 340 31.65 -5.32 -7.08
C PHE A 340 32.29 -6.05 -5.89
N PHE A 341 33.30 -6.92 -6.12
CA PHE A 341 34.03 -7.57 -5.02
C PHE A 341 35.17 -6.73 -4.44
N ASP A 342 35.54 -5.64 -5.10
CA ASP A 342 36.52 -4.69 -4.58
C ASP A 342 35.80 -3.70 -3.66
N TRP A 343 35.73 -4.01 -2.36
CA TRP A 343 35.02 -3.17 -1.39
C TRP A 343 35.60 -1.75 -1.32
N ASP A 344 36.92 -1.64 -1.27
CA ASP A 344 37.63 -0.37 -1.12
C ASP A 344 37.38 0.55 -2.31
N ALA A 345 37.17 -0.03 -3.50
CA ALA A 345 36.85 0.69 -4.72
C ALA A 345 35.33 0.93 -4.91
N SER A 346 34.48 -0.06 -4.62
CA SER A 346 33.06 -0.05 -5.00
C SER A 346 32.11 0.49 -3.92
N GLY A 347 32.45 0.36 -2.64
CA GLY A 347 31.62 0.79 -1.50
C GLY A 347 30.20 0.20 -1.46
N VAL A 348 29.95 -0.91 -2.17
CA VAL A 348 28.59 -1.46 -2.34
C VAL A 348 28.16 -2.23 -1.09
N LYS A 349 27.28 -1.63 -0.29
CA LYS A 349 26.77 -2.19 0.98
C LYS A 349 26.24 -3.63 0.91
N ASP A 350 25.74 -4.05 -0.25
CA ASP A 350 25.20 -5.40 -0.45
C ASP A 350 26.30 -6.49 -0.53
N LEU A 351 27.57 -6.14 -0.73
CA LEU A 351 28.67 -7.09 -0.92
C LEU A 351 28.78 -8.13 0.20
N ALA A 352 28.65 -7.71 1.46
CA ALA A 352 28.74 -8.61 2.62
C ALA A 352 27.70 -9.74 2.55
N HIS A 353 26.49 -9.45 2.05
CA HIS A 353 25.45 -10.46 1.87
C HIS A 353 25.82 -11.48 0.80
N HIS A 354 26.42 -11.03 -0.29
CA HIS A 354 26.86 -11.87 -1.41
C HIS A 354 28.04 -12.76 -1.03
N LEU A 355 29.05 -12.21 -0.33
CA LEU A 355 30.17 -12.98 0.20
C LEU A 355 29.73 -14.06 1.18
N ASN A 356 28.84 -13.71 2.13
CA ASN A 356 28.34 -14.70 3.09
C ASN A 356 27.51 -15.79 2.40
N TYR A 357 26.66 -15.41 1.44
CA TYR A 357 25.89 -16.36 0.65
C TYR A 357 26.80 -17.31 -0.12
N ARG A 358 27.79 -16.79 -0.87
CA ARG A 358 28.76 -17.60 -1.61
C ARG A 358 29.51 -18.57 -0.70
N ARG A 359 29.98 -18.09 0.46
CA ARG A 359 30.66 -18.91 1.47
C ARG A 359 29.78 -20.05 2.00
N LEU A 360 28.55 -19.74 2.39
CA LEU A 360 27.57 -20.75 2.86
C LEU A 360 27.22 -21.75 1.77
N HIS A 361 27.26 -21.30 0.51
CA HIS A 361 26.92 -22.13 -0.64
C HIS A 361 28.11 -22.84 -1.30
N GLY A 362 29.34 -22.69 -0.77
CA GLY A 362 30.54 -23.29 -1.37
C GLY A 362 30.88 -22.75 -2.76
N ILE A 363 30.40 -21.54 -3.09
CA ILE A 363 30.65 -20.88 -4.36
C ILE A 363 31.95 -20.09 -4.23
N GLN A 364 32.89 -20.31 -5.16
CA GLN A 364 34.13 -19.54 -5.19
C GLN A 364 33.82 -18.04 -5.35
N GLU A 365 34.50 -17.20 -4.57
CA GLU A 365 34.25 -15.75 -4.48
C GLU A 365 34.12 -15.09 -5.86
N ARG A 366 35.08 -15.35 -6.75
CA ARG A 366 35.16 -14.72 -8.09
C ARG A 366 34.54 -15.57 -9.22
N SER A 367 33.81 -16.63 -8.91
CA SER A 367 33.12 -17.42 -9.94
C SER A 367 31.92 -16.65 -10.51
N ARG A 368 31.91 -16.47 -11.84
CA ARG A 368 30.93 -15.67 -12.61
C ARG A 368 30.54 -16.39 -13.90
N TRP A 369 30.16 -17.65 -13.82
CA TRP A 369 30.06 -18.54 -14.99
C TRP A 369 28.88 -18.22 -15.92
N LEU A 370 27.78 -17.64 -15.42
CA LEU A 370 26.57 -17.40 -16.20
C LEU A 370 26.65 -16.08 -16.98
N THR A 371 27.17 -15.04 -16.34
CA THR A 371 27.20 -13.69 -16.92
C THR A 371 28.60 -13.17 -17.24
N GLN A 372 29.64 -13.79 -16.67
CA GLN A 372 31.06 -13.44 -16.83
C GLN A 372 31.33 -11.94 -16.74
N TRP A 373 30.62 -11.27 -15.84
CA TRP A 373 30.76 -9.82 -15.68
C TRP A 373 32.14 -9.45 -15.16
N GLN A 374 32.70 -8.35 -15.65
CA GLN A 374 33.97 -7.79 -15.21
C GLN A 374 33.85 -6.29 -15.02
N ALA A 375 34.89 -5.68 -14.45
CA ALA A 375 35.02 -4.22 -14.45
C ALA A 375 34.98 -3.69 -15.89
N ARG A 376 34.65 -2.40 -16.05
CA ARG A 376 34.59 -1.73 -17.37
C ARG A 376 33.49 -2.26 -18.30
N GLY A 377 32.49 -2.95 -17.76
CA GLY A 377 31.31 -3.40 -18.49
C GLY A 377 31.50 -4.61 -19.40
N LYS A 378 32.65 -5.29 -19.36
CA LYS A 378 32.85 -6.53 -20.13
C LYS A 378 31.99 -7.65 -19.55
N ARG A 379 31.20 -8.33 -20.39
CA ARG A 379 30.31 -9.44 -20.03
C ARG A 379 30.25 -10.43 -21.18
N GLU A 380 30.34 -11.72 -20.89
CA GLU A 380 30.13 -12.82 -21.84
C GLU A 380 29.02 -13.71 -21.26
N VAL A 381 27.79 -13.41 -21.67
CA VAL A 381 26.60 -14.10 -21.14
C VAL A 381 26.39 -15.44 -21.83
N ALA A 382 25.91 -16.43 -21.09
CA ALA A 382 25.54 -17.73 -21.65
C ALA A 382 24.47 -17.62 -22.76
N PRO A 383 24.43 -18.56 -23.72
CA PRO A 383 23.38 -18.62 -24.75
C PRO A 383 21.97 -18.63 -24.12
N GLY A 384 21.04 -17.91 -24.73
CA GLY A 384 19.65 -17.79 -24.26
C GLY A 384 19.37 -16.58 -23.36
N LEU A 385 20.40 -16.03 -22.70
CA LEU A 385 20.29 -14.73 -22.02
C LEU A 385 20.28 -13.59 -23.04
N TRP A 386 19.67 -12.44 -22.66
CA TRP A 386 19.63 -11.25 -23.51
C TRP A 386 20.81 -10.34 -23.16
N PRO A 387 21.88 -10.28 -23.97
CA PRO A 387 23.08 -9.51 -23.63
C PRO A 387 22.77 -8.04 -23.37
N GLU A 388 21.84 -7.45 -24.13
CA GLU A 388 21.46 -6.04 -24.00
C GLU A 388 20.74 -5.74 -22.70
N LEU A 389 19.89 -6.66 -22.23
CA LEU A 389 19.22 -6.53 -20.94
C LEU A 389 20.21 -6.68 -19.80
N VAL A 390 21.06 -7.71 -19.88
CA VAL A 390 22.09 -7.95 -18.86
C VAL A 390 23.01 -6.74 -18.78
N ALA A 391 23.43 -6.13 -19.90
CA ALA A 391 24.31 -4.95 -19.92
C ALA A 391 23.74 -3.74 -19.13
N MET A 392 22.43 -3.63 -18.98
CA MET A 392 21.78 -2.55 -18.21
C MET A 392 21.67 -2.84 -16.71
N TRP A 393 21.94 -4.07 -16.27
CA TRP A 393 21.93 -4.42 -14.86
C TRP A 393 23.21 -4.00 -14.15
N ASN A 394 23.07 -3.63 -12.89
CA ASN A 394 24.19 -3.40 -12.00
C ASN A 394 24.86 -4.73 -11.61
N MET A 395 26.13 -4.66 -11.21
CA MET A 395 26.94 -5.86 -10.93
C MET A 395 26.37 -6.71 -9.79
N ARG A 396 25.67 -6.10 -8.84
CA ARG A 396 24.94 -6.80 -7.79
C ARG A 396 23.84 -7.72 -8.32
N ARG A 397 23.07 -7.31 -9.34
CA ARG A 397 22.05 -8.18 -9.97
C ARG A 397 22.70 -9.30 -10.77
N CYS A 398 23.80 -9.01 -11.48
CA CYS A 398 24.57 -10.03 -12.17
C CYS A 398 25.11 -11.08 -11.18
N ASP A 399 25.66 -10.65 -10.05
CA ASP A 399 26.17 -11.56 -9.03
C ASP A 399 25.08 -12.43 -8.40
N LEU A 400 23.88 -11.89 -8.22
CA LEU A 400 22.73 -12.64 -7.70
C LEU A 400 22.37 -13.82 -8.62
N ILE A 401 22.34 -13.61 -9.95
CA ILE A 401 22.01 -14.70 -10.88
C ILE A 401 23.14 -15.73 -10.98
N ASP A 402 24.42 -15.32 -10.91
CA ASP A 402 25.54 -16.26 -10.81
C ASP A 402 25.45 -17.11 -9.52
N CYS A 403 25.11 -16.49 -8.39
CA CYS A 403 24.93 -17.18 -7.11
C CYS A 403 23.80 -18.22 -7.16
N PHE A 404 22.64 -17.85 -7.74
CA PHE A 404 21.49 -18.74 -7.82
C PHE A 404 21.75 -19.89 -8.78
N ALA A 405 22.30 -19.60 -9.96
CA ALA A 405 22.66 -20.63 -10.90
C ALA A 405 23.65 -21.63 -10.28
N ALA A 406 24.72 -21.14 -9.62
CA ALA A 406 25.70 -22.02 -8.96
C ALA A 406 25.06 -22.87 -7.84
N SER A 407 24.12 -22.28 -7.10
CA SER A 407 23.38 -22.99 -6.05
C SER A 407 22.48 -24.09 -6.61
N VAL A 408 21.82 -23.86 -7.76
CA VAL A 408 21.03 -24.90 -8.45
C VAL A 408 21.92 -26.06 -8.88
N GLY A 409 23.09 -25.76 -9.48
CA GLY A 409 24.05 -26.79 -9.87
C GLY A 409 24.58 -27.61 -8.70
N ARG A 410 24.92 -26.97 -7.58
CA ARG A 410 25.38 -27.63 -6.35
C ARG A 410 24.32 -28.54 -5.74
N ASP A 411 23.09 -28.06 -5.66
CA ASP A 411 21.99 -28.79 -5.01
C ASP A 411 21.55 -30.04 -5.80
N ALA A 412 22.20 -30.34 -6.94
CA ALA A 412 21.90 -31.46 -7.82
C ALA A 412 20.41 -31.58 -8.12
N VAL A 413 19.71 -30.44 -8.18
CA VAL A 413 18.37 -30.41 -8.75
C VAL A 413 18.57 -30.96 -10.17
N SER A 414 17.93 -32.07 -10.52
CA SER A 414 18.10 -32.75 -11.82
C SER A 414 17.51 -31.94 -12.98
N ARG A 415 17.71 -30.62 -12.96
CA ARG A 415 17.09 -29.59 -13.78
C ARG A 415 18.10 -28.46 -13.94
N ASP A 416 18.57 -28.28 -15.17
CA ASP A 416 19.37 -27.13 -15.57
C ASP A 416 18.50 -25.85 -15.62
N PRO A 417 18.88 -24.75 -14.94
CA PRO A 417 18.13 -23.50 -14.97
C PRO A 417 18.06 -22.79 -16.33
N LEU A 418 18.89 -23.18 -17.30
CA LEU A 418 18.80 -22.72 -18.68
C LEU A 418 17.77 -23.50 -19.52
N HIS A 419 17.42 -24.71 -19.10
CA HIS A 419 16.53 -25.63 -19.85
C HIS A 419 15.22 -25.94 -19.13
N HIS A 420 15.13 -25.62 -17.84
CA HIS A 420 13.91 -25.66 -17.05
C HIS A 420 13.59 -24.26 -16.54
N SER A 421 12.31 -23.95 -16.41
CA SER A 421 11.91 -22.61 -16.02
C SER A 421 12.04 -22.40 -14.52
N PHE A 422 13.01 -21.57 -14.16
CA PHE A 422 13.20 -21.05 -12.82
C PHE A 422 12.78 -19.59 -12.79
N THR A 423 12.02 -19.22 -11.76
CA THR A 423 11.70 -17.82 -11.48
C THR A 423 12.53 -17.32 -10.32
N TRP A 424 13.40 -16.35 -10.58
CA TRP A 424 14.24 -15.73 -9.56
C TRP A 424 13.82 -14.27 -9.33
N ASP A 425 13.51 -13.91 -8.09
CA ASP A 425 13.29 -12.52 -7.71
C ASP A 425 14.63 -11.78 -7.59
N LEU A 426 14.95 -10.98 -8.61
CA LEU A 426 16.19 -10.19 -8.68
C LEU A 426 16.11 -8.86 -7.91
N SER A 427 14.95 -8.50 -7.35
CA SER A 427 14.72 -7.23 -6.66
C SER A 427 15.23 -7.20 -5.22
N GLN A 428 15.33 -8.36 -4.57
CA GLN A 428 15.72 -8.52 -3.17
C GLN A 428 17.17 -9.01 -3.03
N ASN A 429 17.79 -8.78 -1.86
CA ASN A 429 19.16 -9.24 -1.57
C ASN A 429 19.26 -10.77 -1.63
N VAL A 430 20.43 -11.26 -2.02
CA VAL A 430 20.65 -12.70 -2.32
C VAL A 430 20.23 -13.65 -1.19
N HIS A 431 20.29 -13.20 0.06
CA HIS A 431 19.89 -13.98 1.25
C HIS A 431 18.38 -13.93 1.57
N ARG A 432 17.60 -13.04 0.92
CA ARG A 432 16.17 -12.85 1.15
C ARG A 432 15.28 -13.62 0.18
N THR A 433 15.87 -14.14 -0.89
CA THR A 433 15.17 -14.87 -1.94
C THR A 433 15.61 -16.34 -1.90
N SER A 434 14.67 -17.25 -2.12
CA SER A 434 14.98 -18.67 -2.24
C SER A 434 15.44 -18.97 -3.67
N VAL A 435 16.59 -19.64 -3.81
CA VAL A 435 17.04 -20.24 -5.08
C VAL A 435 15.99 -21.20 -5.64
N ARG A 436 15.28 -21.87 -4.73
CA ARG A 436 14.36 -22.96 -5.02
C ARG A 436 12.94 -22.49 -5.21
N THR A 437 12.65 -21.18 -5.35
CA THR A 437 11.26 -20.68 -5.44
C THR A 437 10.53 -21.46 -6.55
N PRO A 438 9.76 -22.51 -6.21
CA PRO A 438 9.33 -23.48 -7.19
C PRO A 438 7.97 -23.01 -7.62
N THR A 439 7.91 -22.36 -8.76
CA THR A 439 6.71 -22.44 -9.57
C THR A 439 7.17 -23.04 -10.87
N VAL A 440 6.82 -24.31 -11.08
CA VAL A 440 7.01 -24.96 -12.37
C VAL A 440 6.21 -24.14 -13.38
N GLY A 441 6.92 -23.48 -14.29
CA GLY A 441 6.32 -22.67 -15.33
C GLY A 441 7.34 -22.02 -16.27
N VAL A 442 7.61 -22.63 -17.43
CA VAL A 442 7.80 -22.00 -18.78
C VAL A 442 8.17 -20.53 -18.90
N SER A 443 9.32 -20.20 -19.47
CA SER A 443 9.43 -19.30 -20.66
C SER A 443 10.83 -19.32 -21.19
#